data_AF-A0ABD1PDZ1-F1
#
_entry.id   AF-A0ABD1PDZ1-F1
#
_cell.length_a   1.000
_cell.length_b   1.000
_cell.length_c   1.000
_cell.angle_alpha   90.00
_cell.angle_beta   90.00
_cell.angle_gamma   90.00
#
_symmetry.space_group_name_H-M   'P 1'
#
loop_
_entity.id
_entity.type
_entity.pdbx_description
1 polymer ?
#
loop_
_entity_poly.entity_id
_entity_poly.type
_entity_poly.pdbx_seq_one_letter_code
_entity_poly.pdbx_strand_id
1 'polypeptide(L)'
;MEDRADKSLLAQHGLLAHKASILVDDASSTDARSTYLLGEFKNLHLRVKQIDIVGNTGIPNYSSKSRESQQFIEDPSEVRAKGCSKRLKSSKEKAISKCNRQCSVCGVARHDKRTCPTLNYRYPNFARI
;
A
#
# COMPACT_ATOMS: atom_id res chain seq x y z
N MET A 1 19.09 -8.87 30.59
CA MET A 1 18.60 -9.07 29.21
C MET A 1 18.12 -7.71 28.69
N GLU A 2 19.02 -6.72 28.60
CA GLU A 2 18.70 -5.30 28.27
C GLU A 2 19.51 -4.74 27.08
N ASP A 3 20.51 -5.49 26.62
CA ASP A 3 21.57 -5.00 25.72
C ASP A 3 21.12 -4.75 24.25
N ARG A 4 19.91 -5.13 23.85
CA ARG A 4 19.43 -4.97 22.45
C ARG A 4 18.73 -3.63 22.21
N ALA A 5 18.00 -3.12 23.19
CA ALA A 5 17.32 -1.83 23.09
C ALA A 5 18.34 -0.67 23.16
N ASP A 6 19.35 -0.81 24.02
CA ASP A 6 20.38 0.21 24.23
C ASP A 6 21.27 0.43 23.00
N LYS A 7 21.61 -0.65 22.29
CA LYS A 7 22.31 -0.57 20.99
C LYS A 7 21.51 0.19 19.95
N SER A 8 20.18 0.05 19.98
CA SER A 8 19.28 0.77 19.08
C SER A 8 19.21 2.26 19.42
N LEU A 9 19.16 2.62 20.70
CA LEU A 9 19.16 4.02 21.15
C LEU A 9 20.47 4.73 20.83
N LEU A 10 21.61 4.06 21.03
CA LEU A 10 22.92 4.62 20.69
C LEU A 10 23.07 4.85 19.18
N ALA A 11 22.59 3.92 18.36
CA ALA A 11 22.57 4.08 16.90
C ALA A 11 21.67 5.26 16.47
N GLN A 12 20.49 5.41 17.09
CA GLN A 12 19.61 6.55 16.84
C GLN A 12 20.23 7.87 17.26
N HIS A 13 20.89 7.92 18.43
CA HIS A 13 21.61 9.09 18.89
C HIS A 13 22.70 9.51 17.90
N GLY A 14 23.49 8.54 17.41
CA GLY A 14 24.51 8.80 16.38
C GLY A 14 23.93 9.39 15.10
N LEU A 15 22.80 8.87 14.61
CA LEU A 15 22.12 9.40 13.43
C LEU A 15 21.60 10.83 13.64
N LEU A 16 21.00 11.11 14.79
CA LEU A 16 20.49 12.44 15.13
C LEU A 16 21.63 13.45 15.25
N ALA A 17 22.72 13.07 15.90
CA ALA A 17 23.92 13.90 16.02
C ALA A 17 24.53 14.21 14.65
N HIS A 18 24.65 13.21 13.78
CA HIS A 18 25.17 13.42 12.42
C HIS A 18 24.30 14.38 11.60
N LYS A 19 22.98 14.20 11.62
CA LYS A 19 22.04 15.12 10.95
C LYS A 19 22.11 16.54 11.52
N ALA A 20 22.21 16.68 12.83
CA ALA A 20 22.34 17.97 13.49
C ALA A 20 23.66 18.66 13.10
N SER A 21 24.78 17.91 13.02
CA SER A 21 26.07 18.45 12.58
C SER A 21 25.99 19.04 11.19
N ILE A 22 25.45 18.29 10.21
CA ILE A 22 25.30 18.78 8.83
C ILE A 22 24.49 20.08 8.81
N LEU A 23 23.38 20.13 9.54
CA LEU A 23 22.53 21.31 9.59
C LEU A 23 23.22 22.51 10.23
N VAL A 24 24.04 22.29 11.26
CA VAL A 24 24.84 23.33 11.91
C VAL A 24 25.91 23.84 10.95
N ASP A 25 26.62 22.95 10.25
CA ASP A 25 27.63 23.32 9.26
C ASP A 25 26.99 24.18 8.15
N ASP A 26 25.84 23.77 7.61
CA ASP A 26 25.11 24.54 6.59
C ASP A 26 24.64 25.91 7.12
N ALA A 27 24.08 25.96 8.34
CA ALA A 27 23.58 27.20 8.92
C ALA A 27 24.69 28.17 9.33
N SER A 28 25.88 27.65 9.65
CA SER A 28 27.07 28.45 10.01
C SER A 28 27.57 29.32 8.86
N SER A 29 27.17 29.02 7.62
CA SER A 29 27.53 29.80 6.43
C SER A 29 27.08 31.26 6.46
N THR A 30 26.03 31.60 7.21
CA THR A 30 25.49 32.96 7.30
C THR A 30 24.89 33.25 8.67
N ASP A 31 25.04 34.47 9.15
CA ASP A 31 24.50 34.91 10.44
C ASP A 31 22.96 34.79 10.52
N ALA A 32 22.26 35.11 9.43
CA ALA A 32 20.80 34.96 9.34
C ALA A 32 20.33 33.51 9.51
N ARG A 33 21.05 32.53 8.93
CA ARG A 33 20.70 31.10 9.09
C ARG A 33 21.04 30.58 10.48
N SER A 34 22.17 31.02 11.04
CA SER A 34 22.61 30.62 12.38
C SER A 34 21.65 31.12 13.47
N THR A 35 21.22 32.37 13.38
CA THR A 35 20.25 32.97 14.31
C THR A 35 18.86 32.33 14.20
N TYR A 36 18.41 32.02 12.98
CA TYR A 36 17.18 31.26 12.75
C TYR A 36 17.25 29.86 13.38
N LEU A 37 18.32 29.10 13.09
CA LEU A 37 18.50 27.75 13.60
C LEU A 37 18.55 27.72 15.14
N LEU A 38 19.17 28.72 15.77
CA LEU A 38 19.20 28.84 17.22
C LEU A 38 17.80 29.05 17.81
N GLY A 39 16.95 29.84 17.16
CA GLY A 39 15.55 30.03 17.54
C GLY A 39 14.76 28.72 17.45
N GLU A 40 14.93 28.00 16.34
CA GLU A 40 14.28 26.71 16.11
C GLU A 40 14.74 25.64 17.12
N PHE A 41 16.02 25.57 17.47
CA PHE A 41 16.50 24.64 18.50
C PHE A 41 15.87 24.90 19.86
N LYS A 42 15.64 26.17 20.24
CA LYS A 42 14.90 26.49 21.47
C LYS A 42 13.46 25.98 21.43
N ASN A 43 12.76 26.19 20.30
CA ASN A 43 11.39 25.69 20.14
C ASN A 43 11.34 24.16 20.17
N LEU A 44 12.23 23.51 19.42
CA LEU A 44 12.35 22.06 19.36
C LEU A 44 12.62 21.46 20.74
N HIS A 45 13.51 22.08 21.53
CA HIS A 45 13.82 21.63 22.88
C HIS A 45 12.59 21.69 23.81
N LEU A 46 11.76 22.73 23.69
CA LEU A 46 10.49 22.82 24.43
C LEU A 46 9.52 21.72 24.00
N ARG A 47 9.42 21.43 22.70
CA ARG A 47 8.56 20.36 22.17
C ARG A 47 9.02 18.99 22.63
N VAL A 48 10.32 18.70 22.60
CA VAL A 48 10.88 17.42 23.08
C VAL A 48 10.56 17.23 24.56
N LYS A 49 10.75 18.26 25.40
CA LYS A 49 10.37 18.22 26.82
C LYS A 49 8.89 17.97 27.07
N GLN A 50 8.01 18.38 26.16
CA GLN A 50 6.56 18.13 26.29
C GLN A 50 6.17 16.68 25.97
N ILE A 51 6.95 15.96 25.15
CA ILE A 51 6.70 14.56 24.79
C ILE A 51 6.74 13.66 26.03
N ASP A 52 7.66 13.92 26.96
CA ASP A 52 7.80 13.13 28.18
C ASP A 52 6.70 13.41 29.23
N ILE A 53 6.03 14.56 29.13
CA ILE A 53 5.01 15.02 30.09
C ILE A 53 3.60 14.61 29.65
N VAL A 54 3.33 14.68 28.34
CA VAL A 54 2.00 14.41 27.78
C VAL A 54 2.01 13.05 27.11
N GLY A 55 1.98 11.99 27.93
CA GLY A 55 1.53 10.70 27.44
C GLY A 55 0.10 10.85 26.92
N ASN A 56 -0.08 10.86 25.59
CA ASN A 56 -1.34 10.54 24.91
C ASN A 56 -2.47 11.60 24.80
N THR A 57 -2.19 12.91 24.69
CA THR A 57 -3.22 13.85 24.17
C THR A 57 -2.67 14.69 23.02
N GLY A 58 -3.35 14.59 21.88
CA GLY A 58 -2.95 15.21 20.62
C GLY A 58 -2.72 16.71 20.78
N ILE A 59 -1.50 17.14 20.45
CA ILE A 59 -1.18 18.56 20.31
C ILE A 59 -1.50 18.97 18.86
N PRO A 60 -2.39 19.96 18.65
CA PRO A 60 -2.64 20.49 17.31
C PRO A 60 -1.41 21.26 16.82
N ASN A 61 -0.98 20.96 15.59
CA ASN A 61 0.04 21.71 14.87
C ASN A 61 -0.43 23.17 14.72
N TYR A 62 0.15 24.11 15.47
CA TYR A 62 0.04 25.53 15.13
C TYR A 62 1.06 25.81 14.01
N SER A 63 0.59 25.73 12.77
CA SER A 63 1.37 26.16 11.60
C SER A 63 1.42 27.68 11.55
N SER A 64 2.62 28.21 11.41
CA SER A 64 2.92 29.55 10.93
C SER A 64 2.05 29.91 9.73
N LYS A 65 1.45 31.11 9.74
CA LYS A 65 0.77 31.70 8.58
C LYS A 65 1.77 31.91 7.46
N SER A 66 1.79 31.00 6.50
CA SER A 66 2.29 31.18 5.14
C SER A 66 1.10 30.93 4.23
N ARG A 67 0.80 31.88 3.33
CA ARG A 67 -0.22 31.73 2.29
C ARG A 67 0.28 30.66 1.32
N GLU A 68 -0.07 29.41 1.55
CA GLU A 68 0.09 28.34 0.57
C GLU A 68 -1.29 27.83 0.18
N SER A 69 -1.52 27.89 -1.13
CA SER A 69 -2.67 27.34 -1.82
C SER A 69 -3.07 26.01 -1.19
N GLN A 70 -4.35 25.88 -0.80
CA GLN A 70 -4.91 24.59 -0.41
C GLN A 70 -4.78 23.64 -1.61
N GLN A 71 -3.68 22.90 -1.68
CA GLN A 71 -3.60 21.69 -2.48
C GLN A 71 -4.41 20.66 -1.70
N PHE A 72 -5.64 20.45 -2.17
CA PHE A 72 -6.42 19.29 -1.80
C PHE A 72 -5.64 18.06 -2.28
N ILE A 73 -5.00 17.37 -1.33
CA ILE A 73 -4.41 16.06 -1.61
C ILE A 73 -5.62 15.13 -1.74
N GLU A 74 -5.99 14.79 -2.97
CA GLU A 74 -6.91 13.69 -3.21
C GLU A 74 -6.28 12.43 -2.64
N ASP A 75 -7.01 11.77 -1.73
CA ASP A 75 -6.62 10.45 -1.26
C ASP A 75 -6.44 9.54 -2.49
N PRO A 76 -5.29 8.84 -2.62
CA PRO A 76 -5.09 7.90 -3.70
C PRO A 76 -6.29 6.96 -3.77
N SER A 77 -6.95 6.90 -4.92
CA SER A 77 -8.12 6.06 -5.13
C SER A 77 -7.89 4.68 -4.54
N GLU A 78 -8.86 4.14 -3.78
CA GLU A 78 -8.74 2.83 -3.14
C GLU A 78 -8.13 1.81 -4.11
N VAL A 79 -6.90 1.40 -3.83
CA VAL A 79 -6.23 0.35 -4.60
C VAL A 79 -6.98 -0.93 -4.31
N ARG A 80 -7.96 -1.26 -5.16
CA ARG A 80 -8.53 -2.61 -5.18
C ARG A 80 -7.37 -3.55 -5.41
N ALA A 81 -7.09 -4.40 -4.41
CA ALA A 81 -6.16 -5.50 -4.60
C ALA A 81 -6.54 -6.20 -5.90
N LYS A 82 -5.58 -6.34 -6.82
CA LYS A 82 -5.81 -7.08 -8.07
C LYS A 82 -6.38 -8.42 -7.63
N GLY A 83 -7.63 -8.68 -8.03
CA GLY A 83 -8.41 -9.80 -7.52
C GLY A 83 -7.61 -11.10 -7.57
N CYS A 84 -7.95 -12.02 -6.65
CA CYS A 84 -7.31 -13.32 -6.44
C CYS A 84 -6.53 -13.80 -7.66
N SER A 85 -5.20 -13.78 -7.57
CA SER A 85 -4.27 -14.18 -8.62
C SER A 85 -4.78 -15.47 -9.28
N LYS A 86 -4.91 -15.47 -10.62
CA LYS A 86 -5.38 -16.67 -11.35
C LYS A 86 -4.55 -17.88 -10.91
N ARG A 87 -5.22 -18.92 -10.40
CA ARG A 87 -4.55 -20.18 -10.01
C ARG A 87 -3.80 -20.76 -11.21
N LEU A 88 -2.56 -21.19 -10.98
CA LEU A 88 -1.80 -21.96 -11.96
C LEU A 88 -2.54 -23.28 -12.26
N LYS A 89 -2.86 -23.51 -13.53
CA LYS A 89 -3.44 -24.78 -13.99
C LYS A 89 -2.38 -25.87 -13.98
N SER A 90 -2.73 -27.05 -13.48
CA SER A 90 -1.90 -28.25 -13.58
C SER A 90 -1.70 -28.67 -15.05
N SER A 91 -0.66 -29.46 -15.32
CA SER A 91 -0.41 -30.03 -16.66
C SER A 91 -1.61 -30.83 -17.19
N LYS A 92 -2.30 -31.56 -16.31
CA LYS A 92 -3.53 -32.30 -16.61
C LYS A 92 -4.65 -31.37 -17.07
N GLU A 93 -4.89 -30.27 -16.36
CA GLU A 93 -5.92 -29.28 -16.73
C GLU A 93 -5.61 -28.58 -18.06
N LYS A 94 -4.34 -28.25 -18.31
CA LYS A 94 -3.90 -27.68 -19.58
C LYS A 94 -4.14 -28.65 -20.75
N ALA A 95 -3.86 -29.93 -20.56
CA ALA A 95 -4.10 -30.96 -21.57
C ALA A 95 -5.60 -31.13 -21.89
N ILE A 96 -6.46 -31.16 -20.86
CA ILE A 96 -7.91 -31.29 -21.03
C ILE A 96 -8.49 -30.07 -21.75
N SER A 97 -8.03 -28.84 -21.45
CA SER A 97 -8.54 -27.65 -22.14
C SER A 97 -8.19 -27.59 -23.64
N LYS A 98 -7.20 -28.37 -24.09
CA LYS A 98 -6.81 -28.47 -25.50
C LYS A 98 -7.56 -29.58 -26.25
N CYS A 99 -8.22 -30.51 -25.56
CA CYS A 99 -9.10 -31.43 -26.26
C CYS A 99 -10.40 -30.67 -26.61
N ASN A 100 -10.67 -30.50 -27.91
CA ASN A 100 -11.93 -29.95 -28.36
C ASN A 100 -13.05 -30.81 -27.79
N ARG A 101 -13.77 -30.29 -26.79
CA ARG A 101 -14.85 -31.03 -26.15
C ARG A 101 -15.90 -31.34 -27.22
N GLN A 102 -15.99 -32.62 -27.57
CA GLN A 102 -16.96 -33.14 -28.52
C GLN A 102 -18.23 -33.52 -27.77
N CYS A 103 -19.38 -33.33 -28.42
CA CYS A 103 -20.64 -33.83 -27.90
C CYS A 103 -20.57 -35.35 -27.79
N SER A 104 -20.87 -35.91 -26.62
CA SER A 104 -20.83 -37.36 -26.38
C SER A 104 -21.89 -38.16 -27.16
N VAL A 105 -22.80 -37.48 -27.86
CA VAL A 105 -23.90 -38.11 -28.61
C VAL A 105 -23.63 -38.13 -30.11
N CYS A 106 -23.19 -37.01 -30.67
CA CYS A 106 -22.96 -36.91 -32.12
C CYS A 106 -21.48 -36.76 -32.49
N GLY A 107 -20.57 -36.68 -31.52
CA GLY A 107 -19.12 -36.55 -31.73
C GLY A 107 -18.66 -35.19 -32.27
N VAL A 108 -19.59 -34.28 -32.58
CA VAL A 108 -19.27 -32.97 -33.15
C VAL A 108 -18.87 -31.99 -32.04
N ALA A 109 -17.80 -31.22 -32.26
CA ALA A 109 -17.41 -30.13 -31.37
C ALA A 109 -18.36 -28.92 -31.52
N ARG A 110 -18.32 -27.96 -30.59
CA ARG A 110 -19.14 -26.72 -30.53
C ARG A 110 -20.42 -26.77 -29.68
N HIS A 111 -20.89 -27.94 -29.25
CA HIS A 111 -22.08 -28.03 -28.39
C HIS A 111 -21.98 -29.17 -27.39
N ASP A 112 -22.84 -29.13 -26.38
CA ASP A 112 -22.92 -30.11 -25.30
C ASP A 112 -24.06 -31.09 -25.55
N LYS A 113 -24.07 -32.23 -24.85
CA LYS A 113 -25.19 -33.18 -24.88
C LYS A 113 -26.57 -32.48 -24.70
N ARG A 114 -26.65 -31.46 -23.82
CA ARG A 114 -27.89 -30.72 -23.52
C ARG A 114 -28.39 -29.85 -24.67
N THR A 115 -27.48 -29.38 -25.52
CA THR A 115 -27.79 -28.55 -26.70
C THR A 115 -27.59 -29.31 -27.99
N CYS A 116 -27.44 -30.64 -27.91
CA CYS A 116 -27.20 -31.48 -29.07
C CYS A 116 -28.42 -31.45 -29.98
N PRO A 117 -28.30 -30.94 -31.22
CA PRO A 117 -29.41 -30.91 -32.15
C PRO A 117 -29.96 -32.32 -32.38
N THR A 118 -29.10 -33.34 -32.47
CA THR A 118 -29.55 -34.73 -32.62
C THR A 118 -30.44 -35.23 -31.47
N LEU A 119 -30.24 -34.73 -30.25
CA LEU A 119 -31.15 -35.03 -29.13
C LEU A 119 -32.38 -34.13 -29.12
N ASN A 120 -32.20 -32.82 -29.33
CA ASN A 120 -33.30 -31.85 -29.29
C ASN A 120 -34.27 -31.98 -30.47
N TYR A 121 -33.84 -32.50 -31.62
CA TYR A 121 -34.73 -32.82 -32.74
C TYR A 121 -35.51 -34.12 -32.51
N ARG A 122 -35.00 -35.06 -31.70
CA ARG A 122 -35.72 -36.31 -31.38
C ARG A 122 -36.82 -36.13 -30.34
N TYR A 123 -36.72 -35.10 -29.49
CA TYR A 123 -37.76 -34.71 -28.55
C TYR A 123 -37.83 -33.18 -28.51
N PRO A 124 -38.59 -32.54 -29.44
CA PRO A 124 -38.82 -31.11 -29.37
C PRO A 124 -39.53 -30.81 -28.05
N ASN A 125 -38.77 -30.20 -27.13
CA ASN A 125 -39.15 -29.62 -25.84
C ASN A 125 -40.65 -29.74 -25.46
N PHE A 126 -41.05 -30.83 -24.82
CA PHE A 126 -42.18 -30.76 -23.92
C PHE A 126 -41.70 -30.14 -22.60
N ALA A 127 -42.15 -28.90 -22.39
CA ALA A 127 -42.29 -28.18 -21.11
C ALA A 127 -41.19 -28.35 -20.04
N ARG A 128 -40.46 -27.26 -19.77
CA ARG A 128 -39.89 -27.02 -18.44
C ARG A 128 -40.79 -26.02 -17.72
N ILE A 129 -41.59 -26.51 -16.77
CA ILE A 129 -42.06 -25.75 -15.60
C ILE A 129 -40.97 -25.87 -14.54
#